data_AF-A0A524NHT8-F1
#
_entry.id   AF-A0A524NHT8-F1
#
_cell.length_a   1.000
_cell.length_b   1.000
_cell.length_c   1.000
_cell.angle_alpha   90.00
_cell.angle_beta   90.00
_cell.angle_gamma   90.00
#
_symmetry.space_group_name_H-M   'P 1'
#
loop_
_entity.id
_entity.type
_entity.pdbx_description
1 polymer ?
#
loop_
_entity_poly.entity_id
_entity_poly.type
_entity_poly.pdbx_seq_one_letter_code
_entity_poly.pdbx_strand_id
1 'polypeptide(L)'
;MNREQNTSYIKFILSELKPKGKILTPFNVIAGMTIIAAAVILVIRFANGLGSVVHADQDRPWGLWINFNVITGVAFAGGAYVVTFMVYILGLEKYRPLVKATVLYALLAYIFYAGALLLDLGRPWKVINPIIGNSFGISSVLFLVAWHFILYMGSLFIEFFPTVT
;
A
#
# COMPACT_ATOMS: atom_id res chain seq x y z
N MET A 1 -33.93 -15.42 -6.11
CA MET A 1 -34.17 -13.98 -5.82
C MET A 1 -32.88 -13.15 -5.67
N ASN A 2 -31.70 -13.60 -6.17
CA ASN A 2 -30.38 -12.93 -5.91
C ASN A 2 -29.68 -12.34 -7.15
N ARG A 3 -30.28 -12.34 -8.34
CA ARG A 3 -29.60 -11.87 -9.58
C ARG A 3 -29.83 -10.39 -9.91
N GLU A 4 -30.91 -9.76 -9.46
CA GLU A 4 -31.24 -8.38 -9.83
C GLU A 4 -30.53 -7.31 -8.99
N GLN A 5 -30.24 -7.57 -7.71
CA GLN A 5 -29.53 -6.61 -6.84
C GLN A 5 -28.07 -6.40 -7.27
N ASN A 6 -27.37 -7.46 -7.72
CA ASN A 6 -25.98 -7.37 -8.17
C ASN A 6 -25.84 -6.51 -9.44
N THR A 7 -26.86 -6.53 -10.31
CA THR A 7 -26.93 -5.64 -11.48
C THR A 7 -27.10 -4.17 -11.08
N SER A 8 -27.77 -3.87 -9.96
CA SER A 8 -27.94 -2.50 -9.46
C SER A 8 -26.64 -1.91 -8.93
N TYR A 9 -25.91 -2.63 -8.08
CA TYR A 9 -24.63 -2.15 -7.51
C TYR A 9 -23.55 -1.99 -8.58
N ILE A 10 -23.43 -2.93 -9.52
CA ILE A 10 -22.46 -2.81 -10.62
C ILE A 10 -22.82 -1.64 -11.54
N LYS A 11 -24.11 -1.43 -11.85
CA LYS A 11 -24.56 -0.28 -12.64
C LYS A 11 -24.33 1.04 -11.90
N PHE A 12 -24.50 1.07 -10.58
CA PHE A 12 -24.22 2.22 -9.73
C PHE A 12 -22.72 2.56 -9.73
N ILE A 13 -21.85 1.57 -9.51
CA ILE A 13 -20.39 1.73 -9.59
C ILE A 13 -19.98 2.22 -10.98
N LEU A 14 -20.51 1.63 -12.05
CA LEU A 14 -20.25 2.09 -13.43
C LEU A 14 -20.75 3.51 -13.68
N SER A 15 -21.84 3.93 -13.04
CA SER A 15 -22.37 5.29 -13.18
C SER A 15 -21.51 6.32 -12.43
N GLU A 16 -20.92 5.95 -11.30
CA GLU A 16 -19.98 6.79 -10.54
C GLU A 16 -18.58 6.84 -11.17
N LEU A 17 -18.18 5.79 -11.90
CA LEU A 17 -16.94 5.77 -12.68
C LEU A 17 -16.99 6.65 -13.94
N LYS A 18 -18.16 7.15 -14.34
CA LYS A 18 -18.26 8.07 -15.47
C LYS A 18 -17.65 9.42 -15.07
N PRO A 19 -16.74 9.99 -15.89
CA PRO A 19 -16.16 11.29 -15.58
C PRO A 19 -17.27 12.34 -15.51
N LYS A 20 -17.51 12.89 -14.33
CA LYS A 20 -18.55 13.90 -14.07
C LYS A 20 -18.22 15.28 -14.69
N GLY A 21 -17.18 15.40 -15.51
CA GLY A 21 -16.71 16.67 -16.11
C GLY A 21 -15.82 16.51 -17.35
N LYS A 22 -15.22 17.62 -17.82
CA LYS A 22 -14.30 17.62 -18.98
C LYS A 22 -13.06 16.78 -18.66
N ILE A 23 -12.77 15.78 -19.51
CA ILE A 23 -11.67 14.82 -19.32
C ILE A 23 -10.30 15.51 -19.39
N LEU A 24 -10.21 16.64 -20.09
CA LEU A 24 -8.98 17.44 -20.25
C LEU A 24 -8.97 18.64 -19.28
N THR A 25 -8.82 18.36 -17.99
CA THR A 25 -8.35 19.37 -17.03
C THR A 25 -6.82 19.35 -16.99
N PRO A 26 -6.14 20.48 -16.68
CA PRO A 26 -4.68 20.49 -16.54
C PRO A 26 -4.18 19.44 -15.53
N PHE A 27 -4.98 19.17 -14.48
CA PHE A 27 -4.70 18.10 -13.52
C PHE A 27 -4.76 16.69 -14.15
N ASN A 28 -5.77 16.39 -14.98
CA ASN A 28 -5.85 15.11 -15.68
C ASN A 28 -4.72 14.92 -16.69
N VAL A 29 -4.26 15.99 -17.35
CA VAL A 29 -3.14 15.91 -18.28
C VAL A 29 -1.84 15.55 -17.55
N ILE A 30 -1.59 16.19 -16.40
CA ILE A 30 -0.43 15.86 -15.55
C ILE A 30 -0.54 14.43 -15.02
N ALA A 31 -1.71 14.04 -14.50
CA ALA A 31 -1.94 12.68 -14.01
C ALA A 31 -1.75 11.63 -15.11
N GLY A 32 -2.30 11.87 -16.30
CA GLY A 32 -2.15 10.99 -17.46
C GLY A 32 -0.70 10.84 -17.90
N MET A 33 0.05 11.94 -17.95
CA MET A 33 1.48 11.91 -18.28
C MET A 33 2.28 11.10 -17.26
N THR A 34 2.02 11.29 -15.97
CA THR A 34 2.67 10.53 -14.89
C THR A 34 2.34 9.03 -14.97
N ILE A 35 1.09 8.67 -15.26
CA ILE A 35 0.67 7.27 -15.42
C ILE A 35 1.38 6.63 -16.62
N ILE A 36 1.47 7.33 -17.75
CA ILE A 36 2.16 6.83 -18.94
C ILE A 36 3.65 6.65 -18.64
N ALA A 37 4.29 7.63 -18.01
CA ALA A 37 5.70 7.53 -17.63
C ALA A 37 5.94 6.34 -16.68
N ALA A 38 5.09 6.17 -15.66
CA ALA A 38 5.17 5.03 -14.75
C ALA A 38 4.99 3.69 -15.48
N ALA A 39 4.05 3.60 -16.42
CA ALA A 39 3.84 2.39 -17.22
C ALA A 39 5.06 2.05 -18.07
N VAL A 40 5.68 3.04 -18.72
CA VAL A 40 6.92 2.83 -19.51
C VAL A 40 8.05 2.33 -18.62
N ILE A 41 8.25 2.93 -17.44
CA ILE A 41 9.28 2.51 -16.48
C ILE A 41 9.02 1.08 -16.00
N LEU A 42 7.77 0.71 -15.73
CA LEU A 42 7.40 -0.66 -15.34
C LEU A 42 7.72 -1.67 -16.45
N VAL A 43 7.40 -1.36 -17.70
CA VAL A 43 7.74 -2.24 -18.84
C VAL A 43 9.25 -2.43 -18.94
N ILE A 44 10.04 -1.35 -18.85
CA ILE A 44 11.51 -1.41 -18.86
C ILE A 44 12.01 -2.25 -17.69
N ARG A 45 11.47 -2.08 -16.48
CA ARG A 45 11.82 -2.86 -15.29
C ARG A 45 11.57 -4.35 -15.48
N PHE A 46 10.44 -4.74 -16.04
CA PHE A 46 10.12 -6.15 -16.26
C PHE A 46 10.91 -6.77 -17.43
N ALA A 47 11.31 -5.97 -18.42
CA ALA A 47 12.09 -6.43 -19.57
C ALA A 47 13.61 -6.49 -19.28
N ASN A 48 14.19 -5.46 -18.67
CA ASN A 48 15.63 -5.28 -18.48
C ASN A 48 16.11 -5.58 -17.05
N GLY A 49 15.20 -5.95 -16.14
CA GLY A 49 15.51 -6.25 -14.74
C GLY A 49 15.72 -5.00 -13.87
N LEU A 50 15.92 -5.20 -12.56
CA LEU A 50 15.94 -4.08 -11.60
C LEU A 50 17.13 -3.14 -11.75
N GLY A 51 18.29 -3.62 -12.22
CA GLY A 51 19.47 -2.77 -12.41
C GLY A 51 19.26 -1.66 -13.45
N SER A 52 18.25 -1.79 -14.32
CA SER A 52 17.90 -0.76 -15.31
C SER A 52 17.08 0.40 -14.75
N VAL A 53 16.42 0.21 -13.60
CA VAL A 53 15.50 1.18 -12.99
C VAL A 53 15.94 1.62 -11.59
N VAL A 54 16.73 0.79 -10.92
CA VAL A 54 17.27 1.05 -9.58
C VAL A 54 18.79 1.11 -9.66
N HIS A 55 19.35 2.28 -9.39
CA HIS A 55 20.80 2.43 -9.19
C HIS A 55 21.17 2.01 -7.77
N ALA A 56 21.24 0.69 -7.56
CA ALA A 56 21.77 0.11 -6.33
C ALA A 56 23.27 -0.15 -6.54
N ASP A 57 24.10 0.44 -5.67
CA ASP A 57 25.54 0.23 -5.64
C ASP A 57 25.92 -0.40 -4.30
N GLN A 58 27.16 -0.86 -4.14
CA GLN A 58 27.61 -1.52 -2.91
C GLN A 58 27.49 -0.61 -1.67
N ASP A 59 27.60 0.70 -1.86
CA ASP A 59 27.38 1.71 -0.81
C ASP A 59 25.89 1.99 -0.52
N ARG A 60 25.00 1.69 -1.48
CA ARG A 60 23.55 1.93 -1.40
C ARG A 60 22.78 0.72 -1.93
N PRO A 61 22.80 -0.42 -1.22
CA PRO A 61 22.32 -1.70 -1.74
C PRO A 61 20.81 -1.74 -1.99
N TRP A 62 20.04 -0.85 -1.35
CA TRP A 62 18.58 -0.76 -1.49
C TRP A 62 18.13 0.37 -2.43
N GLY A 63 19.06 1.15 -2.98
CA GLY A 63 18.77 2.27 -3.88
C GLY A 63 17.89 3.35 -3.24
N LEU A 64 17.39 4.28 -4.05
CA LEU A 64 16.52 5.36 -3.56
C LEU A 64 15.09 4.88 -3.30
N TRP A 65 14.56 4.01 -4.16
CA TRP A 65 13.14 3.63 -4.16
C TRP A 65 12.73 2.84 -2.91
N ILE A 66 13.49 1.83 -2.50
CA ILE A 66 13.18 1.07 -1.28
C ILE A 66 13.35 1.95 -0.04
N ASN A 67 14.37 2.81 0.01
CA ASN A 67 14.56 3.73 1.13
C ASN A 67 13.40 4.74 1.24
N PHE A 68 12.90 5.25 0.12
CA PHE A 68 11.75 6.14 0.11
C PHE A 68 10.45 5.41 0.48
N ASN A 69 10.15 4.30 -0.20
CA ASN A 69 8.89 3.56 -0.03
C ASN A 69 8.80 2.86 1.35
N VAL A 70 9.88 2.21 1.79
CA VAL A 70 9.88 1.38 3.00
C VAL A 70 10.27 2.18 4.23
N ILE A 71 11.37 2.95 4.21
CA ILE A 71 11.82 3.65 5.43
C ILE A 71 10.94 4.88 5.68
N THR A 72 10.77 5.72 4.67
CA THR A 72 10.03 6.98 4.83
C THR A 72 8.52 6.76 4.76
N GLY A 73 8.05 5.96 3.81
CA GLY A 73 6.63 5.65 3.64
C GLY A 73 6.01 4.95 4.86
N VAL A 74 6.64 3.90 5.36
CA VAL A 74 6.12 3.17 6.54
C VAL A 74 6.13 4.04 7.80
N ALA A 75 7.10 4.96 7.93
CA ALA A 75 7.09 5.93 9.02
C ALA A 75 5.86 6.85 8.98
N PHE A 76 5.42 7.27 7.79
CA PHE A 76 4.18 8.04 7.64
C PHE A 76 2.92 7.26 7.98
N ALA A 77 2.87 5.96 7.67
CA ALA A 77 1.75 5.10 8.07
C ALA A 77 1.74 4.82 9.58
N GLY A 78 2.91 4.80 10.22
CA GLY A 78 3.10 4.53 11.65
C GLY A 78 2.34 5.49 12.58
N GLY A 79 2.04 6.71 12.13
CA GLY A 79 1.33 7.71 12.92
C GLY A 79 -0.07 7.26 13.38
N ALA A 80 -0.74 6.39 12.62
CA ALA A 80 -2.05 5.86 13.02
C ALA A 80 -1.99 5.00 14.28
N TYR A 81 -0.91 4.22 14.46
CA TYR A 81 -0.72 3.40 15.67
C TYR A 81 -0.48 4.27 16.91
N VAL A 82 0.17 5.42 16.74
CA VAL A 82 0.37 6.38 17.83
C VAL A 82 -0.97 7.00 18.23
N VAL A 83 -1.80 7.38 17.26
CA VAL A 83 -3.13 7.94 17.53
C VAL A 83 -4.05 6.92 18.21
N THR A 84 -4.06 5.65 17.77
CA THR A 84 -4.84 4.60 18.43
C THR A 84 -4.33 4.32 19.84
N PHE A 85 -3.01 4.28 20.05
CA PHE A 85 -2.41 4.15 21.38
C PHE A 85 -2.83 5.30 22.32
N MET A 86 -2.78 6.54 21.84
CA MET A 86 -3.19 7.71 22.63
C MET A 86 -4.66 7.65 23.05
N VAL A 87 -5.54 7.19 22.18
CA VAL A 87 -6.98 7.12 22.49
C VAL A 87 -7.29 5.93 23.40
N TYR A 88 -6.85 4.73 23.03
CA TYR A 88 -7.25 3.50 23.73
C TYR A 88 -6.45 3.21 25.00
N ILE A 89 -5.17 3.58 25.06
CA ILE A 89 -4.30 3.31 26.23
C ILE A 89 -4.22 4.52 27.15
N LEU A 90 -3.99 5.72 26.59
CA LEU A 90 -3.88 6.95 27.40
C LEU A 90 -5.23 7.61 27.70
N GLY A 91 -6.34 7.09 27.15
CA GLY A 91 -7.69 7.59 27.43
C GLY A 91 -7.97 8.99 26.86
N LEU A 92 -7.22 9.44 25.85
CA LEU A 92 -7.38 10.77 25.26
C LEU A 92 -8.57 10.80 24.28
N GLU A 93 -9.78 10.79 24.83
CA GLU A 93 -11.06 10.76 24.10
C GLU A 93 -11.24 11.92 23.09
N LYS A 94 -10.51 13.04 23.27
CA LYS A 94 -10.47 14.17 22.32
C LYS A 94 -10.09 13.73 20.89
N TYR A 95 -9.26 12.70 20.75
CA TYR A 95 -8.78 12.22 19.44
C TYR A 95 -9.59 11.04 18.88
N ARG A 96 -10.61 10.55 19.60
CA ARG A 96 -11.47 9.44 19.13
C ARG A 96 -12.06 9.67 17.73
N PRO A 97 -12.49 10.89 17.33
CA PRO A 97 -12.97 11.13 15.97
C PRO A 97 -11.89 10.95 14.89
N LEU A 98 -10.62 11.22 15.22
CA LEU A 98 -9.51 11.09 14.26
C LEU A 98 -9.14 9.63 13.99
N VAL A 99 -9.33 8.73 14.96
CA VAL A 99 -8.92 7.32 14.87
C VAL A 99 -9.39 6.68 13.56
N LYS A 100 -10.65 6.90 13.19
CA LYS A 100 -11.25 6.31 11.98
C LYS A 100 -10.53 6.77 10.70
N ALA A 101 -10.29 8.08 10.58
CA ALA A 101 -9.63 8.65 9.42
C ALA A 101 -8.16 8.21 9.35
N THR A 102 -7.47 8.15 10.49
CA THR A 102 -6.06 7.74 10.55
C THR A 102 -5.88 6.26 10.28
N VAL A 103 -6.77 5.39 10.77
CA VAL A 103 -6.72 3.94 10.52
C VAL A 103 -6.98 3.64 9.05
N LEU A 104 -7.98 4.30 8.43
CA LEU A 104 -8.23 4.16 6.99
C LEU A 104 -7.03 4.65 6.16
N TYR A 105 -6.46 5.80 6.53
CA TYR A 105 -5.26 6.33 5.87
C TYR A 105 -4.10 5.33 5.95
N ALA A 106 -3.80 4.81 7.14
CA ALA A 106 -2.73 3.85 7.32
C ALA A 106 -2.98 2.54 6.57
N LEU A 107 -4.20 1.99 6.60
CA LEU A 107 -4.56 0.79 5.86
C LEU A 107 -4.30 0.98 4.36
N LEU A 108 -4.75 2.10 3.79
CA LEU A 108 -4.57 2.42 2.38
C LEU A 108 -3.09 2.62 2.03
N ALA A 109 -2.34 3.34 2.87
CA ALA A 109 -0.91 3.54 2.70
C ALA A 109 -0.15 2.21 2.72
N TYR A 110 -0.43 1.33 3.68
CA TYR A 110 0.19 0.00 3.77
C TYR A 110 -0.10 -0.87 2.54
N ILE A 111 -1.31 -0.81 1.97
CA ILE A 111 -1.65 -1.53 0.73
C ILE A 111 -0.82 -1.00 -0.45
N PHE A 112 -0.70 0.32 -0.60
CA PHE A 112 0.11 0.92 -1.67
C PHE A 112 1.60 0.60 -1.50
N TYR A 113 2.12 0.64 -0.27
CA TYR A 113 3.51 0.26 0.01
C TYR A 113 3.77 -1.23 -0.21
N ALA A 114 2.81 -2.10 0.10
CA ALA A 114 2.88 -3.52 -0.25
C ALA A 114 3.02 -3.70 -1.77
N GLY A 115 2.18 -3.00 -2.53
CA GLY A 115 2.20 -3.01 -3.99
C GLY A 115 3.53 -2.49 -4.55
N ALA A 116 4.03 -1.37 -4.05
CA ALA A 116 5.32 -0.82 -4.44
C ALA A 116 6.47 -1.79 -4.12
N LEU A 117 6.47 -2.39 -2.93
CA LEU A 117 7.47 -3.36 -2.51
C LEU A 117 7.50 -4.60 -3.42
N LEU A 118 6.34 -5.09 -3.86
CA LEU A 118 6.26 -6.19 -4.84
C LEU A 118 6.96 -5.81 -6.15
N LEU A 119 6.80 -4.56 -6.60
CA LEU A 119 7.44 -4.03 -7.81
C LEU A 119 8.93 -3.73 -7.61
N ASP A 120 9.36 -3.46 -6.38
CA ASP A 120 10.76 -3.25 -6.02
C ASP A 120 11.51 -4.58 -5.79
N LEU A 121 10.83 -5.73 -5.78
CA LEU A 121 11.46 -7.03 -5.58
C LEU A 121 11.90 -7.70 -6.89
N GLY A 122 13.16 -8.09 -6.96
CA GLY A 122 13.77 -9.01 -7.95
C GLY A 122 12.82 -9.98 -8.63
N ARG A 123 12.07 -10.72 -7.80
CA ARG A 123 11.24 -11.85 -8.19
C ARG A 123 9.93 -11.77 -7.39
N PRO A 124 8.94 -11.00 -7.84
CA PRO A 124 7.72 -10.75 -7.07
C PRO A 124 6.95 -12.03 -6.72
N TRP A 125 7.00 -13.05 -7.59
CA TRP A 125 6.40 -14.36 -7.36
C TRP A 125 6.99 -15.14 -6.16
N LYS A 126 8.17 -14.78 -5.65
CA LYS A 126 8.76 -15.42 -4.47
C LYS A 126 8.38 -14.76 -3.14
N VAL A 127 7.58 -13.69 -3.15
CA VAL A 127 7.13 -12.98 -1.94
C VAL A 127 6.25 -13.84 -1.02
N ILE A 128 5.70 -14.94 -1.54
CA ILE A 128 4.92 -15.90 -0.76
C ILE A 128 5.82 -16.72 0.19
N ASN A 129 7.12 -16.83 -0.09
CA ASN A 129 8.02 -17.70 0.66
C ASN A 129 8.19 -17.29 2.16
N PRO A 130 8.34 -15.99 2.50
CA PRO A 130 8.27 -15.53 3.89
C PRO A 130 6.92 -15.78 4.61
N ILE A 131 5.82 -15.93 3.87
CA ILE A 131 4.47 -16.12 4.44
C ILE A 131 4.26 -17.60 4.83
N ILE A 132 4.72 -18.53 4.00
CA ILE A 132 4.52 -19.98 4.20
C ILE A 132 5.51 -20.57 5.22
N GLY A 133 6.61 -19.87 5.55
CA GLY A 133 7.49 -20.27 6.65
C GLY A 133 8.29 -21.55 6.37
N ASN A 134 8.83 -21.68 5.16
CA ASN A 134 9.54 -22.89 4.74
C ASN A 134 11.00 -22.93 5.24
N SER A 135 11.23 -22.91 6.57
CA SER A 135 12.54 -22.98 7.28
C SER A 135 13.64 -21.96 6.91
N PHE A 136 13.43 -21.11 5.90
CA PHE A 136 14.39 -20.09 5.49
C PHE A 136 14.12 -18.75 6.19
N GLY A 137 14.66 -18.58 7.40
CA GLY A 137 15.02 -17.22 7.84
C GLY A 137 14.33 -16.66 9.09
N ILE A 138 14.01 -17.45 10.11
CA ILE A 138 13.64 -16.90 11.44
C ILE A 138 14.74 -15.95 11.97
N SER A 139 16.01 -16.21 11.62
CA SER A 139 17.15 -15.35 11.95
C SER A 139 17.34 -14.14 11.02
N SER A 140 16.52 -13.98 9.98
CA SER A 140 16.64 -12.90 9.01
C SER A 140 15.78 -11.70 9.39
N VAL A 141 16.38 -10.51 9.39
CA VAL A 141 15.68 -9.25 9.63
C VAL A 141 14.54 -9.05 8.63
N LEU A 142 14.73 -9.42 7.35
CA LEU A 142 13.70 -9.26 6.32
C LEU A 142 12.48 -10.16 6.55
N PHE A 143 12.66 -11.34 7.14
CA PHE A 143 11.55 -12.22 7.50
C PHE A 143 10.71 -11.61 8.62
N LEU A 144 11.37 -11.09 9.65
CA LEU A 144 10.71 -10.40 10.77
C LEU A 144 9.94 -9.18 10.29
N VAL A 145 10.54 -8.36 9.41
CA VAL A 145 9.88 -7.19 8.82
C VAL A 145 8.63 -7.60 8.00
N ALA A 146 8.72 -8.65 7.19
CA ALA A 146 7.57 -9.14 6.42
C ALA A 146 6.41 -9.57 7.32
N TRP A 147 6.69 -10.29 8.42
CA TRP A 147 5.68 -10.70 9.39
C TRP A 147 5.05 -9.52 10.14
N HIS A 148 5.87 -8.56 10.57
CA HIS A 148 5.35 -7.33 11.19
C HIS A 148 4.40 -6.61 10.25
N PHE A 149 4.78 -6.47 8.98
CA PHE A 149 3.97 -5.80 7.97
C PHE A 149 2.60 -6.48 7.77
N ILE A 150 2.56 -7.81 7.76
CA ILE A 150 1.32 -8.60 7.64
C ILE A 150 0.45 -8.42 8.88
N LEU A 151 1.03 -8.53 10.09
CA LEU A 151 0.30 -8.37 11.34
C LEU A 151 -0.25 -6.95 11.52
N TYR A 152 0.52 -5.94 11.10
CA TYR A 152 0.15 -4.54 11.12
C TYR A 152 -1.04 -4.24 10.21
N MET A 153 -1.01 -4.72 8.97
CA MET A 153 -2.15 -4.65 8.06
C MET A 153 -3.37 -5.39 8.62
N GLY A 154 -3.17 -6.58 9.19
CA GLY A 154 -4.24 -7.37 9.79
C GLY A 154 -4.92 -6.63 10.96
N SER A 155 -4.12 -6.03 11.85
CA SER A 155 -4.64 -5.24 12.97
C SER A 155 -5.41 -4.00 12.50
N LEU A 156 -4.89 -3.26 11.52
CA LEU A 156 -5.59 -2.10 10.94
C LEU A 156 -6.90 -2.51 10.25
N PHE A 157 -6.90 -3.65 9.56
CA PHE A 157 -8.10 -4.18 8.92
C PHE A 157 -9.17 -4.56 9.95
N ILE A 158 -8.79 -5.25 11.04
CA ILE A 158 -9.70 -5.60 12.14
C ILE A 158 -10.24 -4.33 12.81
N GLU A 159 -9.40 -3.32 13.05
CA GLU A 159 -9.83 -2.06 13.66
C GLU A 159 -10.76 -1.26 12.74
N PHE A 160 -10.57 -1.36 11.42
CA PHE A 160 -11.43 -0.70 10.44
C PHE A 160 -12.78 -1.41 10.25
N PHE A 161 -12.85 -2.73 10.47
CA PHE A 161 -14.04 -3.55 10.17
C PHE A 161 -15.33 -3.06 10.85
N PRO A 162 -15.34 -2.67 12.15
CA PRO A 162 -16.53 -2.09 12.81
C PRO A 162 -16.97 -0.73 12.26
N THR A 163 -16.16 -0.07 11.43
CA THR A 163 -16.51 1.23 10.84
C THR A 163 -17.30 1.08 9.53
N VAL A 164 -17.21 -0.09 8.88
CA VAL A 164 -17.87 -0.36 7.59
C VAL A 164 -19.29 -0.94 7.77
N THR A 165 -19.57 -1.54 8.92
CA THR A 165 -20.87 -2.13 9.28
C THR A 165 -21.68 -1.16 10.13
#